data_AF-A0A849IUZ7-F1
#
_entry.id   AF-A0A849IUZ7-F1
#
_cell.length_a   1.000
_cell.length_b   1.000
_cell.length_c   1.000
_cell.angle_alpha   90.00
_cell.angle_beta   90.00
_cell.angle_gamma   90.00
#
_symmetry.space_group_name_H-M   'P 1'
#
loop_
_entity.id
_entity.type
_entity.pdbx_description
1 polymer ?
#
loop_
_entity_poly.entity_id
_entity_poly.type
_entity_poly.pdbx_seq_one_letter_code
_entity_poly.pdbx_strand_id
1 'polypeptide(L)'
;MGLFSKNRGTSTTQGSGTQRTNPQITPMSQEDIQTSLQSVAEGGIPLTAKKRLEGQTGSDRPFTSTLSTSEFLALSSVGLVPISQVMGSSVYQIGYQPLPLGFSQGMAMGSLIQPQLLSVQTEALNRCRDLALSRLADEARAVGADGVLAVKITSGSVDFGTNVISTSISGTAFRYPDSLKPKSKSYGLGLTNLSGAEVVQLVSHGYLPVGLLASVVVYFAPIPYLPLGSPAGPSIFGGGGSWGGNFEISSLSQALRYTQHVVRSSVKEQAERVGADGIVGMDLTTGSAPIGEESTRAVYFTSSVYATAIKRAPSPVDAKPVDISLDLGT
;
A
#
# COMPACT_ATOMS: atom_id res chain seq x y z
N MET A 1 39.41 -20.49 -4.89
CA MET A 1 39.77 -20.62 -3.45
C MET A 1 38.54 -21.20 -2.77
N GLY A 2 38.39 -22.52 -2.73
CA GLY A 2 38.83 -23.37 -1.60
C GLY A 2 37.68 -23.49 -0.59
N LEU A 3 36.83 -24.53 -0.71
CA LEU A 3 36.85 -25.75 0.11
C LEU A 3 36.03 -25.62 1.41
N PHE A 4 34.89 -26.32 1.50
CA PHE A 4 34.59 -27.19 2.64
C PHE A 4 33.76 -28.41 2.20
N SER A 5 34.09 -29.53 2.83
CA SER A 5 33.92 -30.91 2.38
C SER A 5 32.74 -31.62 3.06
N LYS A 6 32.19 -32.59 2.30
CA LYS A 6 31.33 -33.76 2.58
C LYS A 6 31.06 -34.25 4.03
N ASN A 7 29.82 -34.75 4.13
CA ASN A 7 29.33 -36.01 4.75
C ASN A 7 28.94 -36.08 6.23
N ARG A 8 27.65 -36.40 6.45
CA ARG A 8 27.08 -37.41 7.38
C ARG A 8 25.62 -37.63 6.92
N GLY A 9 25.25 -38.77 6.35
CA GLY A 9 24.87 -40.00 7.06
C GLY A 9 23.34 -40.13 7.08
N THR A 10 22.73 -40.72 6.05
CA THR A 10 21.29 -40.97 5.97
C THR A 10 20.93 -42.25 6.72
N SER A 11 20.32 -42.13 7.90
CA SER A 11 19.63 -43.24 8.57
C SER A 11 18.18 -43.26 8.16
N THR A 12 17.79 -44.32 7.45
CA THR A 12 16.41 -44.63 7.07
C THR A 12 15.58 -44.96 8.31
N THR A 13 14.64 -44.09 8.67
CA THR A 13 13.55 -44.44 9.59
C THR A 13 12.25 -44.34 8.80
N GLN A 14 11.70 -45.50 8.44
CA GLN A 14 10.37 -45.63 7.84
C GLN A 14 9.33 -45.24 8.91
N GLY A 15 8.93 -43.96 8.91
CA GLY A 15 7.70 -43.52 9.56
C GLY A 15 6.53 -43.67 8.58
N SER A 16 5.48 -44.36 9.00
CA SER A 16 4.21 -44.49 8.28
C SER A 16 3.55 -43.12 8.12
N GLY A 17 3.94 -42.40 7.07
CA GLY A 17 3.36 -41.11 6.72
C GLY A 17 2.00 -41.30 6.08
N THR A 18 0.95 -40.90 6.78
CA THR A 18 -0.35 -40.60 6.16
C THR A 18 -0.08 -39.62 5.03
N GLN A 19 -0.29 -40.06 3.77
CA GLN A 19 -0.18 -39.20 2.59
C GLN A 19 -1.12 -38.00 2.80
N ARG A 20 -0.55 -36.84 3.13
CA ARG A 20 -1.27 -35.58 3.01
C ARG A 20 -1.54 -35.40 1.53
N THR A 21 -2.77 -35.67 1.11
CA THR A 21 -3.23 -35.35 -0.23
C THR A 21 -2.99 -33.86 -0.43
N ASN A 22 -2.11 -33.51 -1.37
CA ASN A 22 -1.92 -32.12 -1.75
C ASN A 22 -3.28 -31.63 -2.27
N PRO A 23 -3.87 -30.56 -1.74
CA PRO A 23 -5.14 -30.07 -2.25
C PRO A 23 -4.96 -29.77 -3.74
N GLN A 24 -5.64 -30.55 -4.59
CA GLN A 24 -5.69 -30.32 -6.02
C GLN A 24 -6.40 -28.98 -6.21
N ILE A 25 -5.64 -27.93 -6.54
CA ILE A 25 -6.21 -26.64 -6.92
C ILE A 25 -6.85 -26.86 -8.30
N THR A 26 -8.15 -27.10 -8.34
CA THR A 26 -8.88 -27.21 -9.59
C THR A 26 -8.81 -25.85 -10.30
N PRO A 27 -8.23 -25.77 -11.52
CA PRO A 27 -8.21 -24.53 -12.27
C PRO A 27 -9.65 -24.11 -12.59
N MET A 28 -9.93 -22.80 -12.54
CA MET A 28 -11.25 -22.29 -12.93
C MET A 28 -11.56 -22.62 -14.38
N SER A 29 -12.83 -22.93 -14.67
CA SER A 29 -13.31 -23.07 -16.04
C SER A 29 -13.22 -21.72 -16.77
N GLN A 30 -13.16 -21.75 -18.10
CA GLN A 30 -13.16 -20.52 -18.91
C GLN A 30 -14.46 -19.72 -18.71
N GLU A 31 -15.58 -20.40 -18.47
CA GLU A 31 -16.87 -19.79 -18.16
C GLU A 31 -16.84 -19.04 -16.81
N ASP A 32 -16.24 -19.64 -15.78
CA ASP A 32 -16.04 -18.99 -14.48
C ASP A 32 -15.14 -17.75 -14.61
N ILE A 33 -14.08 -17.84 -15.42
CA ILE A 33 -13.18 -16.70 -15.68
C ILE A 33 -13.95 -15.57 -16.36
N GLN A 34 -14.71 -15.87 -17.43
CA GLN A 34 -15.46 -14.86 -18.17
C GLN A 34 -16.53 -14.19 -17.31
N THR A 35 -17.26 -14.98 -16.52
CA THR A 35 -18.26 -14.48 -15.58
C THR A 35 -17.61 -13.58 -14.51
N SER A 36 -16.45 -13.99 -14.00
CA SER A 36 -15.68 -13.18 -13.05
C SER A 36 -15.21 -11.86 -13.67
N LEU A 37 -14.76 -11.86 -14.94
CA LEU A 37 -14.33 -10.66 -15.65
C LEU A 37 -15.50 -9.69 -15.87
N GLN A 38 -16.67 -10.21 -16.26
CA GLN A 38 -17.87 -9.40 -16.43
C GLN A 38 -18.32 -8.79 -15.10
N SER A 39 -18.36 -9.58 -14.03
CA SER A 39 -18.73 -9.07 -12.70
C SER A 39 -17.82 -7.92 -12.27
N VAL A 40 -16.50 -8.04 -12.48
CA VAL A 40 -15.56 -6.94 -12.17
C VAL A 40 -15.77 -5.72 -13.06
N ALA A 41 -16.09 -5.92 -14.34
CA ALA A 41 -16.38 -4.81 -15.26
C ALA A 41 -17.63 -4.02 -14.87
N GLU A 42 -18.60 -4.68 -14.25
CA GLU A 42 -19.85 -4.09 -13.72
C GLU A 42 -19.69 -3.49 -12.31
N GLY A 43 -18.47 -3.50 -11.75
CA GLY A 43 -18.18 -3.00 -10.40
C GLY A 43 -18.49 -4.01 -9.27
N GLY A 44 -18.68 -5.28 -9.61
CA GLY A 44 -18.77 -6.40 -8.68
C GLY A 44 -17.42 -7.01 -8.33
N ILE A 45 -17.45 -8.06 -7.51
CA ILE A 45 -16.26 -8.78 -7.04
C ILE A 45 -15.99 -10.06 -7.86
N PRO A 46 -14.72 -10.51 -7.98
CA PRO A 46 -14.40 -11.76 -8.65
C PRO A 46 -15.15 -12.97 -8.06
N LEU A 47 -15.44 -13.99 -8.87
CA LEU A 47 -16.16 -15.18 -8.40
C LEU A 47 -15.40 -15.92 -7.27
N THR A 48 -14.08 -15.92 -7.31
CA THR A 48 -13.24 -16.49 -6.24
C THR A 48 -13.41 -15.75 -4.91
N ALA A 49 -13.52 -14.42 -4.97
CA ALA A 49 -13.81 -13.59 -3.80
C ALA A 49 -15.21 -13.88 -3.27
N LYS A 50 -16.22 -13.95 -4.15
CA LYS A 50 -17.59 -14.29 -3.77
C LYS A 50 -17.68 -15.64 -3.06
N LYS A 51 -17.14 -16.70 -3.67
CA LYS A 51 -17.08 -18.06 -3.09
C LYS A 51 -16.39 -18.06 -1.71
N ARG A 52 -15.28 -17.32 -1.57
CA ARG A 52 -14.55 -17.18 -0.31
C ARG A 52 -15.39 -16.48 0.76
N LEU A 53 -16.02 -15.36 0.44
CA LEU A 53 -16.81 -14.57 1.38
C LEU A 53 -18.06 -15.35 1.81
N GLU A 54 -18.76 -16.02 0.90
CA GLU A 54 -19.89 -16.89 1.21
C GLU A 54 -19.50 -18.00 2.20
N GLY A 55 -18.28 -18.56 2.06
CA GLY A 55 -17.74 -19.53 3.00
C GLY A 55 -17.41 -18.99 4.40
N GLN A 56 -17.38 -17.66 4.58
CA GLN A 56 -17.04 -16.98 5.84
C GLN A 56 -18.20 -16.19 6.44
N THR A 57 -19.28 -15.94 5.69
CA THR A 57 -20.47 -15.24 6.18
C THR A 57 -21.44 -16.21 6.86
N GLY A 58 -21.68 -16.03 8.16
CA GLY A 58 -22.63 -16.80 8.99
C GLY A 58 -22.08 -17.06 10.39
N SER A 59 -22.94 -17.12 11.42
CA SER A 59 -22.55 -17.33 12.84
C SER A 59 -21.76 -18.62 13.08
N ASP A 60 -22.05 -19.67 12.31
CA ASP A 60 -21.48 -21.01 12.47
C ASP A 60 -20.26 -21.26 11.57
N ARG A 61 -19.78 -20.23 10.85
CA ARG A 61 -18.66 -20.36 9.92
C ARG A 61 -17.43 -19.61 10.46
N PRO A 62 -16.24 -20.23 10.39
CA PRO A 62 -15.02 -19.53 10.76
C PRO A 62 -14.78 -18.38 9.79
N PHE A 63 -14.51 -17.19 10.32
CA PHE A 63 -14.04 -16.05 9.53
C PHE A 63 -12.52 -15.92 9.62
N THR A 64 -11.93 -15.23 8.64
CA THR A 64 -10.50 -14.90 8.64
C THR A 64 -10.30 -13.41 8.92
N SER A 65 -9.14 -13.02 9.44
CA SER A 65 -8.83 -11.62 9.74
C SER A 65 -7.34 -11.36 9.60
N THR A 66 -6.99 -10.11 9.24
CA THR A 66 -5.61 -9.61 9.24
C THR A 66 -5.14 -9.13 10.62
N LEU A 67 -6.04 -9.06 11.60
CA LEU A 67 -5.74 -8.58 12.94
C LEU A 67 -4.89 -9.58 13.71
N SER A 68 -3.98 -9.05 14.52
CA SER A 68 -3.38 -9.82 15.62
C SER A 68 -4.43 -10.10 16.71
N THR A 69 -4.14 -11.09 17.56
CA THR A 69 -5.03 -11.47 18.66
C THR A 69 -5.33 -10.30 19.61
N SER A 70 -4.34 -9.47 19.91
CA SER A 70 -4.50 -8.30 20.77
C SER A 70 -5.40 -7.23 20.13
N GLU A 71 -5.23 -6.97 18.83
CA GLU A 71 -6.08 -6.03 18.09
C GLU A 71 -7.52 -6.52 18.02
N PHE A 72 -7.74 -7.81 17.72
CA PHE A 72 -9.06 -8.41 17.67
C PHE A 72 -9.81 -8.24 19.01
N LEU A 73 -9.15 -8.56 20.12
CA LEU A 73 -9.73 -8.42 21.44
C LEU A 73 -9.99 -6.95 21.81
N ALA A 74 -9.12 -6.02 21.39
CA ALA A 74 -9.29 -4.60 21.67
C ALA A 74 -10.59 -4.02 21.08
N LEU A 75 -11.06 -4.53 19.93
CA LEU A 75 -12.28 -4.06 19.29
C LEU A 75 -13.53 -4.18 20.17
N SER A 76 -13.58 -5.20 21.04
CA SER A 76 -14.68 -5.43 22.01
C SER A 76 -14.97 -4.22 22.91
N SER A 77 -13.92 -3.49 23.28
CA SER A 77 -13.99 -2.39 24.25
C SER A 77 -14.80 -1.20 23.76
N VAL A 78 -14.92 -1.05 22.43
CA VAL A 78 -15.67 0.02 21.76
C VAL A 78 -16.82 -0.54 20.91
N GLY A 79 -17.12 -1.84 21.04
CA GLY A 79 -18.21 -2.51 20.35
C GLY A 79 -18.05 -2.66 18.84
N LEU A 80 -16.83 -2.55 18.31
CA LEU A 80 -16.55 -2.81 16.90
C LEU A 80 -16.60 -4.31 16.62
N VAL A 81 -17.37 -4.71 15.60
CA VAL A 81 -17.55 -6.13 15.26
C VAL A 81 -16.76 -6.45 13.99
N PRO A 82 -15.64 -7.19 14.06
CA PRO A 82 -14.94 -7.69 12.87
C PRO A 82 -15.80 -8.73 12.15
N ILE A 83 -15.80 -8.69 10.82
CA ILE A 83 -16.67 -9.53 9.96
C ILE A 83 -15.82 -10.58 9.23
N SER A 84 -14.87 -10.14 8.41
CA SER A 84 -14.06 -11.03 7.58
C SER A 84 -12.84 -10.31 7.02
N GLN A 85 -11.89 -11.09 6.53
CA GLN A 85 -10.77 -10.59 5.75
C GLN A 85 -11.27 -10.21 4.36
N VAL A 86 -10.95 -9.00 3.95
CA VAL A 86 -11.23 -8.49 2.61
C VAL A 86 -9.92 -8.19 1.90
N MET A 87 -9.95 -8.31 0.58
CA MET A 87 -8.78 -8.19 -0.28
C MET A 87 -9.12 -7.40 -1.54
N GLY A 88 -8.08 -6.82 -2.14
CA GLY A 88 -8.18 -6.18 -3.44
C GLY A 88 -6.83 -6.21 -4.12
N SER A 89 -6.78 -6.53 -5.40
CA SER A 89 -5.54 -6.56 -6.16
C SER A 89 -5.71 -5.98 -7.54
N SER A 90 -4.62 -5.49 -8.13
CA SER A 90 -4.57 -4.95 -9.48
C SER A 90 -3.18 -5.17 -10.06
N VAL A 91 -3.14 -5.48 -11.35
CA VAL A 91 -1.92 -5.53 -12.16
C VAL A 91 -2.11 -4.54 -13.30
N TYR A 92 -1.13 -3.68 -13.54
CA TYR A 92 -1.25 -2.55 -14.45
C TYR A 92 0.00 -2.41 -15.31
N GLN A 93 -0.22 -2.15 -16.61
CA GLN A 93 0.84 -1.86 -17.57
C GLN A 93 1.15 -0.36 -17.52
N ILE A 94 2.41 0.00 -17.28
CA ILE A 94 2.87 1.37 -17.37
C ILE A 94 3.03 1.73 -18.85
N GLY A 95 2.49 2.89 -19.23
CA GLY A 95 2.65 3.44 -20.57
C GLY A 95 4.08 3.90 -20.86
N TYR A 96 4.33 4.27 -22.12
CA TYR A 96 5.62 4.83 -22.51
C TYR A 96 5.83 6.21 -21.86
N GLN A 97 6.97 6.38 -21.18
CA GLN A 97 7.40 7.66 -20.63
C GLN A 97 8.68 8.10 -21.33
N PRO A 98 8.66 9.22 -22.08
CA PRO A 98 9.89 9.82 -22.56
C PRO A 98 10.67 10.43 -21.38
N LEU A 99 11.98 10.26 -21.41
CA LEU A 99 12.88 10.99 -20.52
C LEU A 99 12.96 12.46 -20.95
N PRO A 100 13.30 13.39 -20.03
CA PRO A 100 13.43 14.80 -20.36
C PRO A 100 14.34 15.06 -21.55
N LEU A 101 13.95 16.01 -22.41
CA LEU A 101 14.75 16.44 -23.56
C LEU A 101 16.16 16.86 -23.11
N GLY A 102 17.18 16.40 -23.84
CA GLY A 102 18.59 16.62 -23.50
C GLY A 102 19.21 15.54 -22.61
N PHE A 103 18.42 14.68 -21.96
CA PHE A 103 18.95 13.53 -21.23
C PHE A 103 19.30 12.36 -22.15
N SER A 104 18.44 12.04 -23.12
CA SER A 104 18.62 10.90 -24.05
C SER A 104 19.70 11.11 -25.12
N GLN A 105 20.18 12.34 -25.33
CA GLN A 105 21.15 12.68 -26.38
C GLN A 105 22.62 12.73 -25.90
N GLY A 106 22.92 12.28 -24.67
CA GLY A 106 24.30 12.33 -24.15
C GLY A 106 24.86 13.76 -24.00
N MET A 107 23.99 14.76 -24.10
CA MET A 107 24.37 16.17 -23.95
C MET A 107 24.74 16.41 -22.48
N ALA A 108 25.88 17.06 -22.24
CA ALA A 108 26.36 17.46 -20.91
C ALA A 108 25.44 18.49 -20.19
N MET A 109 24.22 18.67 -20.67
CA MET A 109 23.18 19.56 -20.13
C MET A 109 22.39 18.93 -18.98
N GLY A 110 22.70 17.71 -18.56
CA GLY A 110 22.09 17.06 -17.40
C GLY A 110 22.17 17.90 -16.11
N SER A 111 23.18 18.76 -15.97
CA SER A 111 23.31 19.68 -14.83
C SER A 111 22.33 20.87 -14.84
N LEU A 112 21.70 21.16 -15.98
CA LEU A 112 20.68 22.22 -16.12
C LEU A 112 19.25 21.64 -16.05
N ILE A 113 19.11 20.31 -16.10
CA ILE A 113 17.83 19.65 -15.99
C ILE A 113 17.42 19.68 -14.51
N GLN A 114 16.28 20.30 -14.22
CA GLN A 114 15.69 20.26 -12.89
C GLN A 114 14.98 18.92 -12.66
N PRO A 115 14.76 18.50 -11.39
CA PRO A 115 13.93 17.34 -11.11
C PRO A 115 12.55 17.47 -11.76
N GLN A 116 12.08 16.42 -12.43
CA GLN A 116 10.81 16.44 -13.17
C GLN A 116 9.89 15.32 -12.70
N LEU A 117 8.60 15.63 -12.63
CA LEU A 117 7.56 14.65 -12.36
C LEU A 117 7.45 13.69 -13.55
N LEU A 118 7.49 12.38 -13.28
CA LEU A 118 7.17 11.36 -14.26
C LEU A 118 5.68 11.07 -14.18
N SER A 119 4.90 11.83 -14.96
CA SER A 119 3.44 11.79 -14.91
C SER A 119 2.87 10.42 -15.29
N VAL A 120 3.42 9.75 -16.30
CA VAL A 120 2.89 8.44 -16.76
C VAL A 120 3.11 7.36 -15.70
N GLN A 121 4.30 7.29 -15.11
CA GLN A 121 4.60 6.35 -14.00
C GLN A 121 3.75 6.68 -12.77
N THR A 122 3.68 7.96 -12.41
CA THR A 122 2.93 8.43 -11.26
C THR A 122 1.44 8.08 -11.40
N GLU A 123 0.85 8.35 -12.56
CA GLU A 123 -0.54 8.01 -12.85
C GLU A 123 -0.77 6.50 -12.82
N ALA A 124 0.10 5.71 -13.46
CA ALA A 124 -0.03 4.26 -13.49
C ALA A 124 0.00 3.64 -12.08
N LEU A 125 0.92 4.10 -11.22
CA LEU A 125 1.02 3.63 -9.82
C LEU A 125 -0.23 3.98 -9.01
N ASN A 126 -0.71 5.23 -9.09
CA ASN A 126 -1.93 5.62 -8.39
C ASN A 126 -3.14 4.87 -8.93
N ARG A 127 -3.28 4.73 -10.26
CA ARG A 127 -4.42 4.03 -10.87
C ARG A 127 -4.46 2.54 -10.51
N CYS A 128 -3.30 1.88 -10.51
CA CYS A 128 -3.17 0.49 -10.08
C CYS A 128 -3.68 0.33 -8.64
N ARG A 129 -3.24 1.19 -7.73
CA ARG A 129 -3.66 1.19 -6.34
C ARG A 129 -5.15 1.53 -6.16
N ASP A 130 -5.66 2.55 -6.84
CA ASP A 130 -7.06 2.96 -6.71
C ASP A 130 -8.01 1.85 -7.17
N LEU A 131 -7.64 1.09 -8.21
CA LEU A 131 -8.37 -0.11 -8.62
C LEU A 131 -8.35 -1.21 -7.53
N ALA A 132 -7.19 -1.45 -6.91
CA ALA A 132 -7.08 -2.42 -5.83
C ALA A 132 -7.89 -1.99 -4.59
N LEU A 133 -7.89 -0.70 -4.24
CA LEU A 133 -8.69 -0.13 -3.15
C LEU A 133 -10.19 -0.20 -3.44
N SER A 134 -10.61 0.08 -4.68
CA SER A 134 -12.01 -0.09 -5.09
C SER A 134 -12.46 -1.52 -4.86
N ARG A 135 -11.67 -2.51 -5.32
CA ARG A 135 -12.00 -3.94 -5.16
C ARG A 135 -12.07 -4.37 -3.70
N LEU A 136 -11.16 -3.87 -2.86
CA LEU A 136 -11.22 -4.06 -1.40
C LEU A 136 -12.54 -3.51 -0.82
N ALA A 137 -12.93 -2.31 -1.25
CA ALA A 137 -14.17 -1.69 -0.82
C ALA A 137 -15.41 -2.43 -1.33
N ASP A 138 -15.38 -2.96 -2.55
CA ASP A 138 -16.46 -3.75 -3.14
C ASP A 138 -16.66 -5.05 -2.35
N GLU A 139 -15.58 -5.75 -1.97
CA GLU A 139 -15.65 -6.91 -1.06
C GLU A 139 -16.22 -6.56 0.31
N ALA A 140 -15.78 -5.44 0.91
CA ALA A 140 -16.28 -4.99 2.20
C ALA A 140 -17.77 -4.64 2.16
N ARG A 141 -18.24 -4.00 1.10
CA ARG A 141 -19.67 -3.73 0.90
C ARG A 141 -20.47 -5.01 0.71
N ALA A 142 -19.92 -6.00 0.02
CA ALA A 142 -20.58 -7.30 -0.19
C ALA A 142 -20.87 -8.05 1.12
N VAL A 143 -20.08 -7.83 2.18
CA VAL A 143 -20.31 -8.40 3.52
C VAL A 143 -21.03 -7.44 4.49
N GLY A 144 -21.53 -6.30 3.99
CA GLY A 144 -22.26 -5.32 4.81
C GLY A 144 -21.39 -4.67 5.89
N ALA A 145 -20.12 -4.40 5.57
CA ALA A 145 -19.21 -3.69 6.46
C ALA A 145 -19.40 -2.17 6.41
N ASP A 146 -19.13 -1.51 7.53
CA ASP A 146 -19.08 -0.05 7.62
C ASP A 146 -17.67 0.50 7.36
N GLY A 147 -16.65 -0.34 7.49
CA GLY A 147 -15.26 0.03 7.27
C GLY A 147 -14.33 -1.16 7.11
N VAL A 148 -13.06 -0.86 6.83
CA VAL A 148 -11.98 -1.85 6.82
C VAL A 148 -10.81 -1.26 7.58
N LEU A 149 -10.34 -1.98 8.58
CA LEU A 149 -9.20 -1.58 9.41
C LEU A 149 -7.99 -2.46 9.13
N ALA A 150 -6.84 -2.03 9.66
CA ALA A 150 -5.54 -2.67 9.45
C ALA A 150 -5.26 -2.93 7.96
N VAL A 151 -5.59 -1.96 7.11
CA VAL A 151 -5.36 -2.05 5.66
C VAL A 151 -3.85 -2.05 5.40
N LYS A 152 -3.37 -3.15 4.82
CA LYS A 152 -1.98 -3.33 4.39
C LYS A 152 -1.92 -3.32 2.88
N ILE A 153 -1.01 -2.51 2.33
CA ILE A 153 -0.79 -2.35 0.89
C ILE A 153 0.61 -2.85 0.55
N THR A 154 0.68 -3.80 -0.37
CA THR A 154 1.92 -4.31 -0.93
C THR A 154 1.95 -4.01 -2.41
N SER A 155 2.95 -3.27 -2.86
CA SER A 155 3.16 -2.96 -4.27
C SER A 155 4.50 -3.52 -4.73
N GLY A 156 4.57 -3.97 -5.99
CA GLY A 156 5.79 -4.52 -6.57
C GLY A 156 5.76 -4.53 -8.09
N SER A 157 6.93 -4.70 -8.70
CA SER A 157 7.03 -5.02 -10.13
C SER A 157 6.72 -6.49 -10.36
N VAL A 158 6.13 -6.81 -11.51
CA VAL A 158 5.97 -8.19 -11.96
C VAL A 158 7.11 -8.47 -12.94
N ASP A 159 7.89 -9.53 -12.72
CA ASP A 159 9.06 -9.89 -13.54
C ASP A 159 8.72 -10.26 -15.00
N PHE A 160 7.43 -10.23 -15.35
CA PHE A 160 6.91 -10.44 -16.71
C PHE A 160 6.99 -9.14 -17.54
N GLY A 161 8.21 -8.75 -17.90
CA GLY A 161 8.49 -7.63 -18.80
C GLY A 161 8.78 -6.30 -18.10
N THR A 162 9.46 -5.40 -18.80
CA THR A 162 9.62 -4.02 -18.34
C THR A 162 8.23 -3.36 -18.32
N ASN A 163 7.94 -2.56 -17.29
CA ASN A 163 6.70 -1.76 -17.18
C ASN A 163 5.41 -2.48 -16.71
N VAL A 164 5.47 -3.61 -16.00
CA VAL A 164 4.29 -4.16 -15.30
C VAL A 164 4.42 -3.96 -13.79
N ILE A 165 3.40 -3.37 -13.18
CA ILE A 165 3.29 -3.18 -11.73
C ILE A 165 2.09 -3.91 -11.17
N SER A 166 2.17 -4.26 -9.89
CA SER A 166 1.09 -4.88 -9.15
C SER A 166 0.90 -4.18 -7.80
N THR A 167 -0.35 -4.16 -7.34
CA THR A 167 -0.71 -3.76 -5.98
C THR A 167 -1.68 -4.79 -5.42
N SER A 168 -1.40 -5.27 -4.22
CA SER A 168 -2.25 -6.16 -3.44
C SER A 168 -2.54 -5.51 -2.10
N ILE A 169 -3.80 -5.56 -1.67
CA ILE A 169 -4.31 -4.90 -0.49
C ILE A 169 -5.14 -5.91 0.29
N SER A 170 -4.99 -5.90 1.61
CA SER A 170 -5.83 -6.70 2.50
C SER A 170 -6.11 -5.97 3.80
N GLY A 171 -7.22 -6.30 4.44
CA GLY A 171 -7.60 -5.75 5.74
C GLY A 171 -8.72 -6.57 6.37
N THR A 172 -9.22 -6.11 7.50
CA THR A 172 -10.37 -6.73 8.19
C THR A 172 -11.57 -5.81 8.10
N ALA A 173 -12.62 -6.27 7.44
CA ALA A 173 -13.91 -5.60 7.38
C ALA A 173 -14.57 -5.61 8.77
N PHE A 174 -15.19 -4.50 9.16
CA PHE A 174 -15.85 -4.38 10.46
C PHE A 174 -17.17 -3.61 10.37
N ARG A 175 -17.98 -3.73 11.42
CA ARG A 175 -19.21 -2.97 11.63
C ARG A 175 -19.11 -2.09 12.87
N TYR A 176 -19.64 -0.88 12.79
CA TYR A 176 -19.85 -0.03 13.95
C TYR A 176 -21.04 -0.54 14.78
N PRO A 177 -21.01 -0.39 16.11
CA PRO A 177 -22.23 -0.48 16.91
C PRO A 177 -23.17 0.66 16.52
N ASP A 178 -24.48 0.49 16.72
CA ASP A 178 -25.49 1.48 16.30
C ASP A 178 -25.27 2.87 16.91
N SER A 179 -24.64 2.96 18.09
CA SER A 179 -24.26 4.22 18.73
C SER A 179 -23.19 5.02 17.97
N LEU A 180 -22.35 4.34 17.19
CA LEU A 180 -21.23 4.93 16.44
C LEU A 180 -21.51 5.06 14.94
N LYS A 181 -22.58 4.43 14.44
CA LYS A 181 -22.92 4.49 13.02
C LYS A 181 -23.14 5.95 12.57
N PRO A 182 -22.36 6.44 11.60
CA PRO A 182 -22.58 7.78 11.06
C PRO A 182 -23.97 7.88 10.44
N LYS A 183 -24.76 8.87 10.87
CA LYS A 183 -26.13 9.08 10.35
C LYS A 183 -26.16 9.64 8.92
N SER A 184 -25.04 10.17 8.43
CA SER A 184 -24.96 10.76 7.10
C SER A 184 -24.42 9.75 6.08
N LYS A 185 -25.12 9.62 4.94
CA LYS A 185 -24.65 8.90 3.74
C LYS A 185 -23.33 9.44 3.18
N SER A 186 -22.89 10.62 3.62
CA SER A 186 -21.59 11.21 3.25
C SER A 186 -20.40 10.46 3.84
N TYR A 187 -20.61 9.66 4.89
CA TYR A 187 -19.57 8.77 5.39
C TYR A 187 -19.58 7.52 4.52
N GLY A 188 -18.61 7.46 3.60
CA GLY A 188 -18.30 6.25 2.86
C GLY A 188 -17.75 5.16 3.78
N LEU A 189 -17.34 4.04 3.17
CA LEU A 189 -16.66 2.96 3.87
C LEU A 189 -15.40 3.50 4.58
N GLY A 190 -15.33 3.37 5.90
CA GLY A 190 -14.21 3.85 6.73
C GLY A 190 -12.96 3.00 6.55
N LEU A 191 -12.28 3.14 5.41
CA LEU A 191 -10.99 2.48 5.15
C LEU A 191 -9.89 3.15 5.99
N THR A 192 -9.05 2.35 6.64
CA THR A 192 -7.95 2.87 7.46
C THR A 192 -6.76 1.90 7.50
N ASN A 193 -5.55 2.46 7.42
CA ASN A 193 -4.30 1.71 7.62
C ASN A 193 -3.97 1.48 9.10
N LEU A 194 -4.74 2.08 10.01
CA LEU A 194 -4.55 1.94 11.44
C LEU A 194 -4.86 0.52 11.92
N SER A 195 -4.07 0.07 12.88
CA SER A 195 -4.30 -1.16 13.66
C SER A 195 -5.64 -1.14 14.38
N GLY A 196 -6.14 -2.31 14.77
CA GLY A 196 -7.36 -2.40 15.58
C GLY A 196 -7.24 -1.60 16.88
N ALA A 197 -6.06 -1.64 17.52
CA ALA A 197 -5.79 -0.89 18.75
C ALA A 197 -5.81 0.64 18.55
N GLU A 198 -5.24 1.15 17.44
CA GLU A 198 -5.27 2.58 17.12
C GLU A 198 -6.70 3.06 16.80
N VAL A 199 -7.51 2.26 16.11
CA VAL A 199 -8.92 2.58 15.85
C VAL A 199 -9.70 2.66 17.16
N VAL A 200 -9.48 1.72 18.08
CA VAL A 200 -10.09 1.74 19.42
C VAL A 200 -9.76 3.04 20.16
N GLN A 201 -8.50 3.49 20.10
CA GLN A 201 -8.07 4.74 20.73
C GLN A 201 -8.74 5.97 20.08
N LEU A 202 -8.80 6.03 18.74
CA LEU A 202 -9.49 7.12 18.04
C LEU A 202 -10.97 7.19 18.43
N VAL A 203 -11.65 6.05 18.38
CA VAL A 203 -13.08 5.95 18.70
C VAL A 203 -13.34 6.35 20.15
N SER A 204 -12.53 5.86 21.09
CA SER A 204 -12.64 6.19 22.52
C SER A 204 -12.48 7.69 22.80
N HIS A 205 -11.78 8.42 21.93
CA HIS A 205 -11.59 9.87 22.01
C HIS A 205 -12.50 10.67 21.07
N GLY A 206 -13.54 10.03 20.52
CA GLY A 206 -14.57 10.70 19.73
C GLY A 206 -14.12 11.06 18.32
N TYR A 207 -13.23 10.26 17.71
CA TYR A 207 -12.86 10.38 16.30
C TYR A 207 -13.15 9.09 15.55
N LEU A 208 -13.61 9.22 14.30
CA LEU A 208 -13.86 8.10 13.40
C LEU A 208 -12.94 8.19 12.18
N PRO A 209 -12.37 7.07 11.70
CA PRO A 209 -11.76 7.02 10.38
C PRO A 209 -12.83 7.23 9.31
N VAL A 210 -12.56 8.12 8.37
CA VAL A 210 -13.49 8.46 7.27
C VAL A 210 -12.95 8.11 5.89
N GLY A 211 -11.70 7.69 5.80
CA GLY A 211 -11.12 7.21 4.55
C GLY A 211 -9.61 7.02 4.63
N LEU A 212 -9.13 6.16 3.75
CA LEU A 212 -7.70 5.94 3.53
C LEU A 212 -7.23 6.94 2.47
N LEU A 213 -6.30 7.78 2.87
CA LEU A 213 -5.59 8.71 2.01
C LEU A 213 -4.34 8.03 1.49
N ALA A 214 -4.09 8.14 0.19
CA ALA A 214 -2.91 7.53 -0.36
C ALA A 214 -2.42 8.32 -1.58
N SER A 215 -1.11 8.44 -1.76
CA SER A 215 -0.52 8.97 -2.99
C SER A 215 0.84 8.34 -3.27
N VAL A 216 1.13 8.10 -4.54
CA VAL A 216 2.47 7.73 -5.01
C VAL A 216 2.92 8.78 -6.00
N VAL A 217 4.19 9.18 -5.94
CA VAL A 217 4.76 10.19 -6.82
C VAL A 217 6.16 9.74 -7.23
N VAL A 218 6.45 9.81 -8.53
CA VAL A 218 7.75 9.44 -9.09
C VAL A 218 8.40 10.66 -9.73
N TYR A 219 9.61 10.99 -9.27
CA TYR A 219 10.44 12.05 -9.82
C TYR A 219 11.68 11.49 -10.49
N PHE A 220 12.01 12.05 -11.64
CA PHE A 220 13.32 11.97 -12.25
C PHE A 220 14.21 13.06 -11.66
N ALA A 221 15.40 12.70 -11.19
CA ALA A 221 16.41 13.63 -10.70
C ALA A 221 17.76 13.37 -11.38
N PRO A 222 18.29 14.31 -12.17
CA PRO A 222 19.62 14.16 -12.75
C PRO A 222 20.69 14.35 -11.68
N ILE A 223 21.76 13.56 -11.77
CA ILE A 223 22.94 13.73 -10.94
C ILE A 223 23.78 14.82 -11.63
N PRO A 224 24.04 15.97 -10.96
CA PRO A 224 24.82 17.04 -11.56
C PRO A 224 26.22 16.54 -11.92
N TYR A 225 26.73 17.03 -13.04
CA TYR A 225 28.12 16.81 -13.43
C TYR A 225 28.99 17.53 -12.40
N LEU A 226 29.76 16.80 -11.59
CA LEU A 226 30.95 17.36 -10.95
C LEU A 226 32.11 17.12 -11.93
N PRO A 227 32.59 18.16 -12.66
CA PRO A 227 33.85 18.04 -13.35
C PRO A 227 34.94 17.80 -12.31
N LEU A 228 35.68 16.71 -12.45
CA LEU A 228 37.03 16.58 -11.90
C LEU A 228 37.81 17.84 -12.32
N GLY A 229 38.04 18.76 -11.37
CA GLY A 229 38.74 20.04 -11.61
C GLY A 229 37.89 21.31 -11.75
N SER A 230 36.57 21.28 -11.48
CA SER A 230 35.78 22.52 -11.37
C SER A 230 36.25 23.37 -10.17
N PRO A 231 36.35 24.72 -10.27
CA PRO A 231 36.66 25.59 -9.13
C PRO A 231 35.59 25.57 -8.03
N ALA A 232 34.42 24.96 -8.29
CA ALA A 232 33.35 24.71 -7.31
C ALA A 232 33.25 23.22 -6.90
N GLY A 233 34.12 22.35 -7.42
CA GLY A 233 34.23 20.93 -7.02
C GLY A 233 35.56 20.69 -6.29
N PRO A 234 35.74 19.52 -5.64
CA PRO A 234 37.03 19.18 -5.02
C PRO A 234 38.13 19.19 -6.10
N SER A 235 39.02 20.19 -6.02
CA SER A 235 40.08 20.45 -6.98
C SER A 235 41.25 19.48 -6.77
N ILE A 236 41.60 18.74 -7.82
CA ILE A 236 42.72 17.77 -7.85
C ILE A 236 44.10 18.42 -8.01
N PHE A 237 44.16 19.68 -8.47
CA PHE A 237 45.40 20.35 -8.89
C PHE A 237 45.66 21.72 -8.24
N GLY A 238 44.94 22.09 -7.18
CA GLY A 238 45.16 23.36 -6.49
C GLY A 238 44.79 23.25 -5.02
N GLY A 239 45.79 23.46 -4.15
CA GLY A 239 45.71 23.23 -2.71
C GLY A 239 44.54 23.97 -2.04
N GLY A 240 43.75 23.23 -1.25
CA GLY A 240 42.77 23.81 -0.32
C GLY A 240 41.43 23.07 -0.20
N GLY A 241 41.12 22.12 -1.08
CA GLY A 241 39.86 21.35 -1.01
C GLY A 241 39.99 20.11 -0.12
N SER A 242 39.10 19.97 0.87
CA SER A 242 39.01 18.81 1.77
C SER A 242 38.87 17.50 0.99
N TRP A 243 39.93 16.70 0.96
CA TRP A 243 39.93 15.36 0.38
C TRP A 243 39.04 14.43 1.21
N GLY A 244 38.18 13.66 0.53
CA GLY A 244 37.51 12.49 1.13
C GLY A 244 36.44 12.78 2.18
N GLY A 245 35.97 14.02 2.29
CA GLY A 245 34.88 14.37 3.21
C GLY A 245 33.51 13.96 2.65
N ASN A 246 32.63 13.49 3.53
CA ASN A 246 31.21 13.34 3.20
C ASN A 246 30.61 14.73 2.95
N PHE A 247 29.89 14.91 1.85
CA PHE A 247 29.16 16.14 1.56
C PHE A 247 27.75 15.83 1.04
N GLU A 248 26.81 16.75 1.29
CA GLU A 248 25.43 16.62 0.80
C GLU A 248 25.37 16.94 -0.70
N ILE A 249 24.75 16.05 -1.49
CA ILE A 249 24.43 16.32 -2.90
C ILE A 249 23.12 17.12 -2.93
N SER A 250 23.24 18.44 -2.81
CA SER A 250 22.11 19.36 -2.63
C SER A 250 21.00 19.21 -3.67
N SER A 251 21.32 18.91 -4.93
CA SER A 251 20.32 18.70 -5.99
C SER A 251 19.46 17.45 -5.76
N LEU A 252 20.06 16.35 -5.29
CA LEU A 252 19.33 15.13 -4.95
C LEU A 252 18.53 15.32 -3.66
N SER A 253 19.09 16.02 -2.68
CA SER A 253 18.35 16.42 -1.47
C SER A 253 17.14 17.30 -1.81
N GLN A 254 17.28 18.25 -2.72
CA GLN A 254 16.18 19.10 -3.17
C GLN A 254 15.12 18.29 -3.92
N ALA A 255 15.52 17.36 -4.81
CA ALA A 255 14.61 16.47 -5.50
C ALA A 255 13.82 15.57 -4.53
N LEU A 256 14.48 15.05 -3.50
CA LEU A 256 13.86 14.26 -2.45
C LEU A 256 12.83 15.10 -1.67
N ARG A 257 13.20 16.30 -1.22
CA ARG A 257 12.29 17.22 -0.53
C ARG A 257 11.08 17.59 -1.39
N TYR A 258 11.29 17.82 -2.68
CA TYR A 258 10.21 18.14 -3.61
C TYR A 258 9.21 16.98 -3.75
N THR A 259 9.73 15.76 -3.95
CA THR A 259 8.89 14.54 -4.01
C THR A 259 8.06 14.38 -2.74
N GLN A 260 8.68 14.56 -1.56
CA GLN A 260 8.00 14.47 -0.27
C GLN A 260 6.97 15.59 -0.06
N HIS A 261 7.26 16.82 -0.52
CA HIS A 261 6.31 17.93 -0.46
C HIS A 261 5.06 17.65 -1.31
N VAL A 262 5.26 17.19 -2.55
CA VAL A 262 4.16 16.89 -3.50
C VAL A 262 3.26 15.78 -2.95
N VAL A 263 3.85 14.69 -2.46
CA VAL A 263 3.06 13.56 -1.96
C VAL A 263 2.26 13.93 -0.69
N ARG A 264 2.83 14.77 0.20
CA ARG A 264 2.12 15.30 1.39
C ARG A 264 1.00 16.27 1.00
N SER A 265 1.23 17.11 0.00
CA SER A 265 0.22 18.04 -0.51
C SER A 265 -0.98 17.29 -1.09
N SER A 266 -0.71 16.22 -1.86
CA SER A 266 -1.74 15.35 -2.42
C SER A 266 -2.66 14.74 -1.36
N VAL A 267 -2.12 14.20 -0.25
CA VAL A 267 -2.98 13.66 0.82
C VAL A 267 -3.72 14.74 1.60
N LYS A 268 -3.14 15.94 1.73
CA LYS A 268 -3.86 17.09 2.31
C LYS A 268 -5.09 17.45 1.46
N GLU A 269 -4.93 17.55 0.14
CA GLU A 269 -6.06 17.81 -0.76
C GLU A 269 -7.11 16.69 -0.71
N GLN A 270 -6.69 15.44 -0.62
CA GLN A 270 -7.63 14.32 -0.45
C GLN A 270 -8.40 14.42 0.88
N ALA A 271 -7.74 14.80 1.98
CA ALA A 271 -8.38 15.01 3.27
C ALA A 271 -9.43 16.13 3.22
N GLU A 272 -9.12 17.22 2.53
CA GLU A 272 -10.05 18.33 2.30
C GLU A 272 -11.27 17.89 1.48
N ARG A 273 -11.07 17.09 0.42
CA ARG A 273 -12.18 16.56 -0.42
C ARG A 273 -13.16 15.68 0.36
N VAL A 274 -12.67 14.92 1.34
CA VAL A 274 -13.53 14.08 2.20
C VAL A 274 -14.03 14.83 3.44
N GLY A 275 -13.68 16.11 3.60
CA GLY A 275 -14.09 16.95 4.72
C GLY A 275 -13.61 16.41 6.06
N ALA A 276 -12.36 15.94 6.11
CA ALA A 276 -11.70 15.45 7.31
C ALA A 276 -11.26 16.60 8.22
N ASP A 277 -11.27 16.33 9.53
CA ASP A 277 -10.77 17.27 10.55
C ASP A 277 -9.25 17.10 10.78
N GLY A 278 -8.69 15.95 10.36
CA GLY A 278 -7.26 15.66 10.53
C GLY A 278 -6.79 14.44 9.75
N ILE A 279 -5.47 14.27 9.71
CA ILE A 279 -4.77 13.13 9.11
C ILE A 279 -3.89 12.49 10.20
N VAL A 280 -4.04 11.19 10.41
CA VAL A 280 -3.25 10.42 11.40
C VAL A 280 -2.71 9.13 10.79
N GLY A 281 -1.76 8.50 11.46
CA GLY A 281 -1.16 7.24 11.01
C GLY A 281 -0.49 7.35 9.64
N MET A 282 0.18 8.48 9.37
CA MET A 282 0.87 8.70 8.10
C MET A 282 2.13 7.84 8.03
N ASP A 283 2.16 6.91 7.10
CA ASP A 283 3.34 6.18 6.67
C ASP A 283 3.82 6.77 5.34
N LEU A 284 5.01 7.38 5.36
CA LEU A 284 5.66 7.96 4.19
C LEU A 284 6.98 7.22 3.95
N THR A 285 7.04 6.50 2.83
CA THR A 285 8.26 5.82 2.38
C THR A 285 8.76 6.49 1.11
N THR A 286 10.07 6.71 1.03
CA THR A 286 10.73 7.14 -0.21
C THR A 286 11.83 6.16 -0.58
N GLY A 287 11.72 5.57 -1.76
CA GLY A 287 12.77 4.76 -2.38
C GLY A 287 13.49 5.52 -3.49
N SER A 288 14.68 5.06 -3.83
CA SER A 288 15.46 5.56 -4.96
C SER A 288 15.99 4.42 -5.82
N ALA A 289 15.97 4.58 -7.14
CA ALA A 289 16.53 3.61 -8.09
C ALA A 289 17.34 4.32 -9.19
N PRO A 290 18.49 3.77 -9.62
CA PRO A 290 19.21 4.32 -10.77
C PRO A 290 18.42 4.11 -12.06
N ILE A 291 18.71 4.93 -13.06
CA ILE A 291 18.18 4.76 -14.42
C ILE A 291 19.21 4.00 -15.26
N GLY A 292 18.79 2.97 -16.01
CA GLY A 292 19.64 2.26 -16.99
C GLY A 292 20.90 1.61 -16.43
N GLU A 293 21.85 1.26 -17.32
CA GLU A 293 23.20 0.79 -16.95
C GLU A 293 24.10 1.98 -16.53
N GLU A 294 25.26 1.66 -15.91
CA GLU A 294 26.25 2.51 -15.22
C GLU A 294 26.49 3.94 -15.76
N SER A 295 26.25 4.18 -17.04
CA SER A 295 26.42 5.48 -17.71
C SER A 295 25.26 6.47 -17.56
N THR A 296 24.08 6.05 -17.08
CA THR A 296 22.92 6.95 -16.96
C THR A 296 22.92 7.69 -15.62
N ARG A 297 23.31 8.97 -15.64
CA ARG A 297 23.52 9.80 -14.44
C ARG A 297 22.22 10.42 -13.91
N ALA A 298 21.27 9.60 -13.52
CA ALA A 298 20.02 10.05 -12.90
C ALA A 298 19.45 8.99 -11.95
N VAL A 299 18.60 9.46 -11.04
CA VAL A 299 17.93 8.66 -10.02
C VAL A 299 16.43 8.90 -10.12
N TYR A 300 15.65 7.83 -10.06
CA TYR A 300 14.23 7.91 -9.77
C TYR A 300 14.02 7.99 -8.26
N PHE A 301 13.28 8.98 -7.80
CA PHE A 301 12.73 9.01 -6.44
C PHE A 301 11.26 8.65 -6.49
N THR A 302 10.89 7.59 -5.78
CA THR A 302 9.49 7.17 -5.64
C THR A 302 9.08 7.37 -4.19
N SER A 303 8.18 8.32 -3.92
CA SER A 303 7.58 8.45 -2.59
C SER A 303 6.15 7.94 -2.61
N SER A 304 5.83 7.07 -1.67
CA SER A 304 4.47 6.59 -1.41
C SER A 304 4.07 7.00 0.00
N VAL A 305 2.84 7.47 0.14
CA VAL A 305 2.24 7.78 1.43
C VAL A 305 0.91 7.05 1.58
N TYR A 306 0.64 6.57 2.80
CA TYR A 306 -0.65 6.07 3.24
C TYR A 306 -0.98 6.72 4.58
N ALA A 307 -2.21 7.19 4.74
CA ALA A 307 -2.64 7.82 5.98
C ALA A 307 -4.14 7.67 6.17
N THR A 308 -4.63 7.91 7.38
CA THR A 308 -6.06 7.86 7.68
C THR A 308 -6.60 9.27 7.87
N ALA A 309 -7.64 9.61 7.10
CA ALA A 309 -8.46 10.78 7.36
C ALA A 309 -9.38 10.50 8.54
N ILE A 310 -9.46 11.44 9.49
CA ILE A 310 -10.33 11.34 10.66
C ILE A 310 -11.31 12.50 10.75
N LYS A 311 -12.46 12.24 11.38
CA LYS A 311 -13.48 13.23 11.66
C LYS A 311 -14.02 13.05 13.08
N ARG A 312 -14.41 14.14 13.74
CA ARG A 312 -15.04 14.07 15.05
C ARG A 312 -16.36 13.30 14.95
N ALA A 313 -16.56 12.37 15.87
CA ALA A 313 -17.79 11.59 15.98
C ALA A 313 -18.97 12.52 16.34
N PRO A 314 -20.18 12.25 15.83
CA PRO A 314 -21.35 13.09 16.05
C PRO A 314 -21.89 13.07 17.50
N SER A 315 -21.46 12.11 18.33
CA SER A 315 -21.80 12.01 19.76
C SER A 315 -20.59 11.49 20.54
N PRO A 316 -20.37 11.90 21.81
CA PRO A 316 -19.39 11.25 22.66
C PRO A 316 -19.68 9.74 22.76
N VAL A 317 -18.62 8.95 22.73
CA VAL A 317 -18.72 7.49 22.78
C VAL A 317 -18.87 7.05 24.23
N ASP A 318 -20.10 6.75 24.65
CA ASP A 318 -20.32 5.93 25.85
C ASP A 318 -20.00 4.48 25.51
N ALA A 319 -18.71 4.13 25.57
CA ALA A 319 -18.22 2.79 25.29
C ALA A 319 -18.69 1.85 26.42
N LYS A 320 -19.72 1.05 26.17
CA LYS A 320 -19.99 -0.14 26.97
C LYS A 320 -19.27 -1.33 26.34
N PRO A 321 -18.52 -2.12 27.13
CA PRO A 321 -17.90 -3.35 26.63
C PRO A 321 -18.97 -4.23 25.99
N VAL A 322 -18.75 -4.65 24.75
CA VAL A 322 -19.60 -5.66 24.10
C VAL A 322 -18.97 -7.02 24.35
N ASP A 323 -19.76 -7.95 24.87
CA ASP A 323 -19.35 -9.34 24.98
C ASP A 323 -19.24 -9.90 23.55
N ILE A 324 -18.03 -10.21 23.07
CA ILE A 324 -17.83 -10.89 21.79
C ILE A 324 -18.10 -12.39 21.99
N SER A 325 -19.24 -12.72 22.58
CA SER A 325 -19.83 -14.03 22.35
C SER A 325 -20.17 -14.07 20.87
N LEU A 326 -19.51 -14.96 20.12
CA LEU A 326 -20.02 -15.42 18.84
C LEU A 326 -21.51 -15.67 19.07
N ASP A 327 -22.37 -14.98 18.34
CA ASP A 327 -23.83 -15.14 18.43
C ASP A 327 -24.15 -16.55 17.90
N LEU A 328 -23.88 -17.56 18.73
CA LEU A 328 -24.18 -18.96 18.54
C LEU A 328 -25.69 -19.05 18.73
N GLY A 329 -26.43 -18.63 17.71
CA GLY A 329 -27.88 -18.70 17.68
C GLY A 329 -28.32 -20.09 18.15
N THR A 330 -29.16 -20.11 19.17
CA THR A 330 -29.93 -21.30 19.58
C THR A 330 -30.94 -21.69 18.51
#